data_AF-A0A817NIB7-F1
#
_entry.id   AF-A0A817NIB7-F1
#
_cell.length_a   1.000
_cell.length_b   1.000
_cell.length_c   1.000
_cell.angle_alpha   90.00
_cell.angle_beta   90.00
_cell.angle_gamma   90.00
#
_symmetry.space_group_name_H-M   'P 1'
#
loop_
_entity.id
_entity.type
_entity.pdbx_description
1 polymer ?
#
loop_
_entity_poly.entity_id
_entity_poly.type
_entity_poly.pdbx_seq_one_letter_code
_entity_poly.pdbx_strand_id
1 'polypeptide(L)'
;MINGSIHQAEGELYMDDGQSYDYRQKHQFIHRRFTFKNNELQSISLDSTAKFETDAWIERIVILGYPKNPSRITINSGDKQAIPLHSYQDASQTLIIRRPGPSVTADWTLTLS
;
A
#
# COMPACT_ATOMS: atom_id res chain seq x y z
N MET A 1 15.28 21.48 19.93
CA MET A 1 15.00 20.88 18.61
C MET A 1 13.83 19.93 18.76
N ILE A 2 12.67 20.28 18.22
CA ILE A 2 11.48 19.42 18.20
C ILE A 2 11.11 19.29 16.72
N ASN A 3 11.61 18.24 16.04
CA ASN A 3 11.28 17.95 14.65
C ASN A 3 9.92 17.24 14.61
N GLY A 4 8.85 18.02 14.74
CA GLY A 4 7.47 17.55 14.87
C GLY A 4 6.66 17.60 13.57
N SER A 5 7.18 17.06 12.47
CA SER A 5 6.31 16.71 11.32
C SER A 5 6.02 15.23 11.39
N ILE A 6 4.83 14.90 11.91
CA ILE A 6 4.34 13.53 11.94
C ILE A 6 3.91 13.18 10.50
N HIS A 7 4.82 12.62 9.69
CA HIS A 7 4.50 12.15 8.33
C HIS A 7 3.66 10.87 8.43
N GLN A 8 2.35 11.05 8.57
CA GLN A 8 1.38 9.96 8.63
C GLN A 8 0.30 10.18 7.59
N ALA A 9 -0.17 9.08 7.02
CA ALA A 9 -1.31 9.06 6.14
C ALA A 9 -2.06 7.74 6.36
N GLU A 10 -3.37 7.77 6.18
CA GLU A 10 -4.20 6.57 6.22
C GLU A 10 -5.29 6.65 5.16
N GLY A 11 -5.77 5.49 4.75
CA GLY A 11 -6.86 5.37 3.79
C GLY A 11 -7.38 3.94 3.73
N GLU A 12 -8.55 3.77 3.14
CA GLU A 12 -9.16 2.46 2.96
C GLU A 12 -9.47 2.20 1.48
N LEU A 13 -9.48 0.92 1.12
CA LEU A 13 -9.90 0.44 -0.19
C LEU A 13 -11.01 -0.57 0.00
N TYR A 14 -12.14 -0.31 -0.64
CA TYR A 14 -13.22 -1.28 -0.83
C TYR A 14 -13.28 -1.67 -2.31
N MET A 15 -13.33 -2.96 -2.62
CA MET A 15 -13.39 -3.47 -3.99
C MET A 15 -14.22 -4.75 -4.05
N ASP A 16 -15.16 -4.82 -4.98
CA ASP A 16 -15.97 -5.99 -5.30
C ASP A 16 -16.07 -6.14 -6.83
N ASP A 17 -17.08 -6.83 -7.34
CA ASP A 17 -17.29 -6.98 -8.78
C ASP A 17 -17.88 -5.72 -9.47
N GLY A 18 -18.28 -4.71 -8.70
CA GLY A 18 -18.85 -3.45 -9.17
C GLY A 18 -20.25 -3.54 -9.78
N GLN A 19 -20.91 -4.70 -9.75
CA GLN A 19 -22.16 -4.92 -10.49
C GLN A 19 -23.23 -5.71 -9.71
N SER A 20 -22.86 -6.69 -8.89
CA SER A 20 -23.80 -7.58 -8.22
C SER A 20 -24.01 -7.19 -6.75
N TYR A 21 -24.83 -7.98 -6.04
CA TYR A 21 -24.98 -7.88 -4.59
C TYR A 21 -24.17 -8.96 -3.85
N ASP A 22 -23.20 -9.60 -4.51
CA ASP A 22 -22.42 -10.69 -3.92
C ASP A 22 -21.56 -10.22 -2.73
N TYR A 23 -21.17 -8.95 -2.69
CA TYR A 23 -20.54 -8.35 -1.51
C TYR A 23 -21.40 -8.49 -0.25
N ARG A 24 -22.73 -8.46 -0.40
CA ARG A 24 -23.70 -8.60 0.69
C ARG A 24 -24.19 -10.03 0.88
N GLN A 25 -24.49 -10.74 -0.22
CA GLN A 25 -25.12 -12.06 -0.18
C GLN A 25 -24.11 -13.19 0.02
N LYS A 26 -22.92 -13.05 -0.55
CA LYS A 26 -21.86 -14.07 -0.55
C LYS A 26 -20.60 -13.61 0.16
N HIS A 27 -20.60 -12.37 0.68
CA HIS A 27 -19.46 -11.78 1.37
C HIS A 27 -18.21 -11.69 0.46
N GLN A 28 -18.44 -11.37 -0.82
CA GLN A 28 -17.41 -11.27 -1.86
C GLN A 28 -16.99 -9.83 -2.08
N PHE A 29 -16.03 -9.38 -1.29
CA PHE A 29 -15.36 -8.09 -1.46
C PHE A 29 -13.95 -8.14 -0.86
N ILE A 30 -13.20 -7.07 -1.07
CA ILE A 30 -11.93 -6.75 -0.44
C ILE A 30 -12.12 -5.46 0.35
N HIS A 31 -11.73 -5.46 1.63
CA HIS A 31 -11.68 -4.24 2.44
C HIS A 31 -10.32 -4.13 3.12
N ARG A 32 -9.52 -3.16 2.68
CA ARG A 32 -8.13 -2.93 3.14
C ARG A 32 -8.01 -1.61 3.85
N ARG A 33 -7.13 -1.54 4.84
CA ARG A 33 -6.58 -0.29 5.36
C ARG A 33 -5.14 -0.15 4.92
N PHE A 34 -4.80 1.04 4.44
CA PHE A 34 -3.44 1.49 4.21
C PHE A 34 -3.01 2.46 5.30
N THR A 35 -1.86 2.24 5.90
CA THR A 35 -1.30 3.15 6.92
C THR A 35 0.15 3.45 6.60
N PHE A 36 0.47 4.73 6.44
CA PHE A 36 1.84 5.22 6.39
C PHE A 36 2.24 5.83 7.73
N LYS A 37 3.29 5.29 8.35
CA LYS A 37 3.87 5.83 9.60
C LYS A 37 5.30 5.31 9.75
N ASN A 38 6.19 6.11 10.32
CA ASN A 38 7.56 5.70 10.65
C ASN A 38 8.33 5.09 9.46
N ASN A 39 8.20 5.68 8.26
CA ASN A 39 8.79 5.18 7.01
C ASN A 39 8.27 3.80 6.56
N GLU A 40 7.14 3.35 7.08
CA GLU A 40 6.47 2.14 6.65
C GLU A 40 5.09 2.44 6.06
N LEU A 41 4.77 1.83 4.93
CA LEU A 41 3.42 1.73 4.38
C LEU A 41 2.92 0.31 4.53
N GLN A 42 1.82 0.12 5.25
CA GLN A 42 1.22 -1.19 5.49
C GLN A 42 -0.12 -1.31 4.77
N SER A 43 -0.45 -2.52 4.30
CA SER A 43 -1.80 -2.92 3.92
C SER A 43 -2.26 -4.06 4.82
N ILE A 44 -3.41 -3.90 5.47
CA ILE A 44 -4.02 -4.92 6.32
C ILE A 44 -5.48 -5.15 5.93
N SER A 45 -5.97 -6.38 6.12
CA SER A 45 -7.40 -6.70 5.92
C SER A 45 -8.22 -6.12 7.06
N LEU A 46 -9.30 -5.42 6.73
CA LEU A 46 -10.31 -4.99 7.71
C LEU A 46 -11.41 -6.03 7.90
N ASP A 47 -11.60 -6.91 6.92
CA ASP A 47 -12.40 -8.12 7.03
C ASP A 47 -11.61 -9.28 6.42
N SER A 48 -11.21 -10.25 7.23
CA SER A 48 -10.46 -11.43 6.76
C SER A 48 -11.38 -12.57 6.34
N THR A 49 -12.68 -12.47 6.65
CA THR A 49 -13.70 -13.46 6.32
C THR A 49 -14.26 -13.24 4.92
N ALA A 50 -14.23 -12.00 4.42
CA ALA A 50 -14.54 -11.67 3.02
C ALA A 50 -13.58 -12.35 2.04
N LYS A 51 -14.13 -12.88 0.93
CA LYS A 51 -13.37 -13.58 -0.11
C LYS A 51 -13.77 -13.10 -1.50
N PHE A 52 -12.85 -12.41 -2.16
CA PHE A 52 -13.01 -11.99 -3.54
C PHE A 52 -11.71 -12.28 -4.31
N GLU A 53 -11.85 -12.97 -5.44
CA GLU A 53 -10.74 -13.34 -6.31
C GLU A 53 -10.54 -12.27 -7.39
N THR A 54 -9.30 -11.84 -7.59
CA THR A 54 -8.94 -10.87 -8.61
C THR A 54 -7.45 -10.96 -8.93
N ASP A 55 -7.10 -10.65 -10.18
CA ASP A 55 -5.71 -10.50 -10.62
C ASP A 55 -5.17 -9.08 -10.37
N ALA A 56 -5.96 -8.20 -9.75
CA ALA A 56 -5.55 -6.83 -9.44
C ALA A 56 -4.37 -6.81 -8.46
N TRP A 57 -3.42 -5.92 -8.72
CA TRP A 57 -2.19 -5.80 -7.95
C TRP A 57 -1.76 -4.33 -7.84
N ILE A 58 -0.93 -4.03 -6.84
CA ILE A 58 -0.42 -2.67 -6.63
C ILE A 58 0.67 -2.38 -7.67
N GLU A 59 0.33 -1.62 -8.70
CA GLU A 59 1.28 -1.30 -9.78
C GLU A 59 2.23 -0.13 -9.47
N ARG A 60 1.82 0.77 -8.57
CA ARG A 60 2.54 2.01 -8.30
C ARG A 60 2.14 2.61 -6.96
N ILE A 61 3.14 3.10 -6.22
CA ILE A 61 2.95 3.87 -4.99
C ILE A 61 3.60 5.23 -5.20
N VAL A 62 2.87 6.30 -4.87
CA VAL A 62 3.36 7.68 -4.95
C VAL A 62 3.23 8.29 -3.56
N ILE A 63 4.36 8.71 -2.99
CA ILE A 63 4.42 9.38 -1.69
C ILE A 63 4.79 10.84 -1.93
N LEU A 64 3.87 11.74 -1.61
CA LEU A 64 4.04 13.18 -1.75
C LEU A 64 4.59 13.77 -0.44
N GLY A 65 5.45 14.77 -0.53
CA GLY A 65 6.05 15.43 0.63
C GLY A 65 7.00 14.53 1.42
N TYR A 66 7.59 13.52 0.77
CA TYR A 66 8.60 12.67 1.40
C TYR A 66 9.94 13.42 1.42
N PRO A 67 10.57 13.64 2.58
CA PRO A 67 11.56 14.72 2.73
C PRO A 67 12.92 14.46 2.06
N LYS A 68 13.22 13.22 1.66
CA LYS A 68 14.50 12.84 1.05
C LYS A 68 14.35 11.61 0.17
N ASN A 69 15.23 11.41 -0.81
CA ASN A 69 15.29 10.15 -1.55
C ASN A 69 15.74 8.99 -0.63
N PRO A 70 14.95 7.90 -0.46
CA PRO A 70 15.41 6.70 0.24
C PRO A 70 16.58 6.04 -0.49
N SER A 71 17.49 5.46 0.29
CA SER A 71 18.61 4.67 -0.22
C SER A 71 18.15 3.28 -0.68
N ARG A 72 17.13 2.73 -0.01
CA ARG A 72 16.56 1.42 -0.31
C ARG A 72 15.08 1.41 0.05
N ILE A 73 14.31 0.69 -0.74
CA ILE A 73 12.92 0.35 -0.47
C ILE A 73 12.78 -1.16 -0.50
N THR A 74 12.13 -1.73 0.50
CA THR A 74 11.79 -3.15 0.54
C THR A 74 10.30 -3.31 0.68
N ILE A 75 9.76 -4.39 0.12
CA ILE A 75 8.37 -4.79 0.35
C ILE A 75 8.31 -6.26 0.75
N ASN A 76 7.57 -6.55 1.81
CA ASN A 76 7.35 -7.89 2.33
C ASN A 76 5.85 -8.23 2.22
N SER A 77 5.51 -9.40 1.68
CA SER A 77 4.15 -9.92 1.62
C SER A 77 4.18 -11.42 1.88
N GLY A 78 3.76 -11.84 3.08
CA GLY A 78 4.05 -13.17 3.59
C GLY A 78 5.56 -13.46 3.56
N ASP A 79 5.95 -14.62 3.03
CA ASP A 79 7.35 -15.05 2.92
C ASP A 79 8.10 -14.43 1.72
N LYS A 80 7.43 -13.60 0.92
CA LYS A 80 8.02 -12.98 -0.26
C LYS A 80 8.55 -11.59 0.08
N GLN A 81 9.80 -11.34 -0.30
CA GLN A 81 10.42 -10.02 -0.26
C GLN A 81 10.79 -9.56 -1.67
N ALA A 82 10.59 -8.28 -1.95
CA ALA A 82 11.06 -7.65 -3.18
C ALA A 82 11.70 -6.27 -2.90
N ILE A 83 12.53 -5.83 -3.84
CA ILE A 83 13.17 -4.51 -3.84
C ILE A 83 12.68 -3.79 -5.10
N PRO A 84 11.60 -2.99 -5.01
CA PRO A 84 11.06 -2.30 -6.17
C PRO A 84 11.99 -1.19 -6.66
N LEU A 85 11.87 -0.84 -7.95
CA LEU A 85 12.53 0.32 -8.51
C LEU A 85 11.82 1.60 -8.02
N HIS A 86 12.60 2.63 -7.67
CA HIS A 86 12.05 3.93 -7.30
C HIS A 86 12.78 5.09 -7.98
N SER A 87 12.07 6.22 -8.07
CA SER A 87 12.63 7.50 -8.48
C SER A 87 12.11 8.59 -7.55
N TYR A 88 12.93 9.62 -7.33
CA TYR A 88 12.58 10.75 -6.47
C TYR A 88 12.71 12.06 -7.25
N GLN A 89 11.77 12.97 -7.03
CA GLN A 89 11.75 14.30 -7.61
C GLN A 89 11.94 15.35 -6.50
N ASP A 90 13.14 15.94 -6.42
CA ASP A 90 13.49 16.88 -5.33
C ASP A 90 12.59 18.11 -5.29
N ALA A 91 12.28 18.71 -6.44
CA ALA A 91 11.48 19.93 -6.53
C ALA A 91 10.06 19.78 -5.96
N SER A 92 9.47 18.60 -6.09
CA SER A 92 8.11 18.26 -5.65
C SER A 92 8.08 17.35 -4.42
N GLN A 93 9.24 16.98 -3.87
CA GLN A 93 9.39 16.00 -2.78
C GLN A 93 8.55 14.74 -3.01
N THR A 94 8.59 14.24 -4.25
CA THR A 94 7.73 13.14 -4.70
C THR A 94 8.54 11.88 -4.89
N LEU A 95 8.22 10.83 -4.13
CA LEU A 95 8.76 9.49 -4.28
C LEU A 95 7.81 8.62 -5.09
N ILE A 96 8.32 8.00 -6.16
CA ILE A 96 7.56 7.10 -7.04
C ILE A 96 8.18 5.72 -6.97
N ILE A 97 7.39 4.73 -6.56
CA ILE A 97 7.78 3.32 -6.46
C ILE A 97 7.03 2.56 -7.54
N ARG A 98 7.78 1.89 -8.43
CA ARG A 98 7.24 1.26 -9.63
C ARG A 98 7.19 -0.25 -9.48
N ARG A 99 6.03 -0.82 -9.84
CA ARG A 99 5.74 -2.25 -9.83
C ARG A 99 6.12 -2.94 -8.50
N PRO A 100 5.61 -2.49 -7.34
CA PRO A 100 5.90 -3.14 -6.06
C PRO A 100 5.42 -4.59 -6.01
N GLY A 101 4.38 -4.94 -6.78
CA GLY A 101 4.03 -6.33 -7.10
C GLY A 101 3.03 -7.07 -6.19
N PRO A 102 2.68 -6.64 -4.96
CA PRO A 102 1.73 -7.42 -4.16
C PRO A 102 0.32 -7.32 -4.72
N SER A 103 -0.45 -8.39 -4.52
CA SER A 103 -1.90 -8.42 -4.78
C SER A 103 -2.62 -7.38 -3.92
N VAL A 104 -3.72 -6.82 -4.42
CA VAL A 104 -4.64 -5.97 -3.62
C VAL A 104 -5.32 -6.76 -2.49
N THR A 105 -5.35 -8.09 -2.57
CA THR A 105 -5.92 -8.98 -1.55
C THR A 105 -4.95 -9.29 -0.40
N ALA A 106 -3.66 -9.01 -0.56
CA ALA A 106 -2.64 -9.48 0.35
C ALA A 106 -2.27 -8.45 1.43
N ASP A 107 -1.93 -8.94 2.62
CA ASP A 107 -1.20 -8.17 3.61
C ASP A 107 0.25 -7.95 3.14
N TRP A 108 0.73 -6.72 3.30
CA TRP A 108 2.10 -6.36 2.94
C TRP A 108 2.58 -5.12 3.69
N THR A 109 3.90 -5.03 3.83
CA THR A 109 4.59 -3.87 4.42
C THR A 109 5.71 -3.43 3.49
N LEU A 110 5.71 -2.14 3.13
CA LEU A 110 6.77 -1.47 2.42
C LEU A 110 7.56 -0.59 3.39
N THR A 111 8.89 -0.72 3.42
CA THR A 111 9.78 0.03 4.32
C THR A 111 10.73 0.90 3.50
N LEU A 112 10.91 2.16 3.93
CA LEU A 112 11.84 3.14 3.35
C LEU A 112 13.05 3.31 4.29
N SER A 113 14.28 3.19 3.76
CA SER A 113 15.55 3.34 4.50
C SER A 113 16.39 4.51 4.01
#